data_AF-A0A1V4XFT2-F1
#
_entry.id   AF-A0A1V4XFT2-F1
#
_cell.length_a   1.000
_cell.length_b   1.000
_cell.length_c   1.000
_cell.angle_alpha   90.00
_cell.angle_beta   90.00
_cell.angle_gamma   90.00
#
_symmetry.space_group_name_H-M   'P 1'
#
loop_
_entity.id
_entity.type
_entity.pdbx_description
1 polymer ?
#
loop_
_entity_poly.entity_id
_entity_poly.type
_entity_poly.pdbx_seq_one_letter_code
_entity_poly.pdbx_strand_id
1 'polypeptide(L)'
;MLKYEKWDKIRRKIRKDDLQDLGVPTPDMVKRCIDEGKTELAKELADYIIIESKGLHDLYADWTSDMLDKVAKRYGEEAMYQLLRDTQSTWMMRRTWSGLRKMTPMERIWLNAEVFRAHRCGPRQMGELDFTEDDDKIVLSCDPCGSGGRTRRGDPVDGTPSRYGPPYNWGKTSKAYPWSWSQAGVPYYCLHCAMNEILMIEWGGWPLWVTEYDPDETKPCAWVFYKNPQVMPEKYWTRLGFKKPDKFE
;
A
#
# COMPACT_ATOMS: atom_id res chain seq x y z
N MET A 1 -16.94 -30.47 -9.20
CA MET A 1 -18.14 -29.71 -8.81
C MET A 1 -17.74 -28.62 -7.84
N LEU A 2 -17.94 -27.37 -8.23
CA LEU A 2 -17.71 -26.17 -7.41
C LEU A 2 -18.53 -26.22 -6.12
N LYS A 3 -17.85 -26.09 -4.97
CA LYS A 3 -18.44 -26.04 -3.63
C LYS A 3 -17.89 -24.85 -2.87
N TYR A 4 -18.61 -23.73 -2.91
CA TYR A 4 -18.26 -22.54 -2.14
C TYR A 4 -19.01 -22.52 -0.81
N GLU A 5 -18.35 -22.96 0.25
CA GLU A 5 -19.00 -23.26 1.53
C GLU A 5 -18.29 -22.64 2.72
N LYS A 6 -19.05 -22.31 3.77
CA LYS A 6 -18.49 -21.90 5.05
C LYS A 6 -17.66 -23.04 5.64
N TRP A 7 -16.51 -22.68 6.21
CA TRP A 7 -15.69 -23.58 7.00
C TRP A 7 -15.38 -22.96 8.35
N ASP A 8 -16.00 -23.50 9.40
CA ASP A 8 -15.92 -22.91 10.75
C ASP A 8 -14.49 -22.87 11.32
N LYS A 9 -13.61 -23.78 10.89
CA LYS A 9 -12.20 -23.79 11.31
C LYS A 9 -11.43 -22.52 10.93
N ILE A 10 -11.82 -21.89 9.81
CA ILE A 10 -11.22 -20.63 9.33
C ILE A 10 -12.23 -19.48 9.29
N ARG A 11 -13.44 -19.71 9.81
CA ARG A 11 -14.53 -18.73 10.00
C ARG A 11 -14.95 -17.95 8.73
N ARG A 12 -14.71 -18.51 7.54
CA ARG A 12 -15.11 -17.91 6.24
C ARG A 12 -15.53 -18.96 5.23
N LYS A 13 -16.11 -18.53 4.10
CA LYS A 13 -16.33 -19.39 2.95
C LYS A 13 -15.00 -19.66 2.22
N ILE A 14 -14.87 -20.87 1.67
CA ILE A 14 -13.74 -21.31 0.86
C ILE A 14 -14.23 -22.26 -0.23
N ARG A 15 -13.51 -22.34 -1.34
CA ARG A 15 -13.71 -23.37 -2.36
C ARG A 15 -13.27 -24.73 -1.80
N LYS A 16 -14.21 -25.65 -1.66
CA LYS A 16 -14.03 -27.06 -1.27
C LYS A 16 -14.33 -27.97 -2.46
N ASP A 17 -13.85 -27.57 -3.61
CA ASP A 17 -14.09 -28.24 -4.88
C ASP A 17 -13.50 -29.66 -4.87
N ASP A 18 -13.92 -30.49 -5.82
CA ASP A 18 -13.21 -31.73 -6.07
C ASP A 18 -11.84 -31.46 -6.72
N LEU A 19 -10.94 -32.46 -6.69
CA LEU A 19 -9.56 -32.29 -7.14
C LEU A 19 -9.45 -31.77 -8.59
N GLN A 20 -10.42 -32.10 -9.45
CA GLN A 20 -10.45 -31.63 -10.83
C GLN A 20 -10.70 -30.12 -10.92
N ASP A 21 -11.64 -29.59 -10.14
CA ASP A 21 -11.96 -28.15 -10.15
C ASP A 21 -11.07 -27.34 -9.20
N LEU A 22 -10.48 -27.96 -8.17
CA LEU A 22 -9.64 -27.29 -7.17
C LEU A 22 -8.41 -26.61 -7.79
N GLY A 23 -7.86 -27.18 -8.87
CA GLY A 23 -6.74 -26.60 -9.61
C GLY A 23 -7.13 -25.44 -10.55
N VAL A 24 -8.43 -25.20 -10.76
CA VAL A 24 -8.91 -24.15 -11.67
C VAL A 24 -8.93 -22.81 -10.95
N PRO A 25 -8.31 -21.74 -11.50
CA PRO A 25 -8.33 -20.42 -10.88
C PRO A 25 -9.74 -19.87 -10.69
N THR A 26 -9.96 -19.15 -9.59
CA THR A 26 -11.28 -18.55 -9.28
C THR A 26 -11.84 -17.68 -10.41
N PRO A 27 -11.05 -16.86 -11.13
CA PRO A 27 -11.56 -16.11 -12.29
C PRO A 27 -12.15 -17.00 -13.40
N ASP A 28 -11.58 -18.18 -13.63
CA ASP A 28 -12.09 -19.10 -14.64
C ASP A 28 -13.34 -19.85 -14.16
N MET A 29 -13.45 -20.10 -12.85
CA MET A 29 -14.69 -20.58 -12.25
C MET A 29 -15.81 -19.55 -12.33
N VAL A 30 -15.50 -18.25 -12.17
CA VAL A 30 -16.46 -17.16 -12.37
C VAL A 30 -17.01 -17.19 -13.79
N LYS A 31 -16.13 -17.26 -14.80
CA LYS A 31 -16.53 -17.34 -16.23
C LYS A 31 -17.42 -18.56 -16.49
N ARG A 32 -17.02 -19.74 -16.00
CA ARG A 32 -17.82 -20.96 -16.11
C ARG A 32 -19.20 -20.81 -15.48
N CYS A 33 -19.30 -20.20 -14.30
CA CYS A 33 -20.59 -19.93 -13.67
C CYS A 33 -21.46 -19.00 -14.51
N ILE A 34 -20.87 -18.00 -15.17
CA ILE A 34 -21.60 -17.10 -16.09
C ILE A 34 -22.12 -17.89 -17.30
N ASP A 35 -21.27 -18.69 -17.94
CA ASP A 35 -21.62 -19.48 -19.13
C ASP A 35 -22.72 -20.52 -18.82
N GLU A 36 -22.73 -21.07 -17.60
CA GLU A 36 -23.74 -22.01 -17.12
C GLU A 36 -25.01 -21.33 -16.54
N GLY A 37 -25.10 -20.00 -16.55
CA GLY A 37 -26.24 -19.25 -16.02
C GLY A 37 -26.32 -19.18 -14.48
N LYS A 38 -25.28 -19.58 -13.76
CA LYS A 38 -25.15 -19.54 -12.29
C LYS A 38 -24.68 -18.16 -11.81
N THR A 39 -25.43 -17.12 -12.15
CA THR A 39 -25.02 -15.71 -11.98
C THR A 39 -24.78 -15.29 -10.52
N GLU A 40 -25.60 -15.76 -9.58
CA GLU A 40 -25.41 -15.43 -8.15
C GLU A 40 -24.12 -16.06 -7.59
N LEU A 41 -23.82 -17.31 -7.97
CA LEU A 41 -22.56 -17.95 -7.58
C LEU A 41 -21.35 -17.26 -8.25
N ALA A 42 -21.50 -16.78 -9.48
CA ALA A 42 -20.46 -16.00 -10.16
C ALA A 42 -20.14 -14.70 -9.41
N LYS A 43 -21.17 -13.97 -8.93
CA LYS A 43 -20.98 -12.77 -8.10
C LYS A 43 -20.27 -13.08 -6.79
N GLU A 44 -20.72 -14.13 -6.08
CA GLU A 44 -20.07 -14.57 -4.84
C GLU A 44 -18.59 -14.93 -5.05
N LEU A 45 -18.27 -15.60 -6.16
CA LEU A 45 -16.89 -15.94 -6.50
C LEU A 45 -16.05 -14.72 -6.91
N ALA A 46 -16.65 -13.73 -7.57
CA ALA A 46 -15.96 -12.51 -7.94
C ALA A 46 -15.47 -11.74 -6.70
N ASP A 47 -16.31 -11.64 -5.66
CA ASP A 47 -15.92 -11.08 -4.36
C ASP A 47 -14.86 -11.96 -3.66
N TYR A 48 -15.01 -13.28 -3.76
CA TYR A 48 -14.10 -14.24 -3.15
C TYR A 48 -12.66 -14.15 -3.68
N ILE A 49 -12.42 -13.69 -4.91
CA ILE A 49 -11.05 -13.51 -5.46
C ILE A 49 -10.19 -12.63 -4.54
N ILE A 50 -10.77 -11.56 -4.02
CA ILE A 50 -10.06 -10.63 -3.11
C ILE A 50 -9.81 -11.31 -1.76
N ILE A 51 -10.81 -12.02 -1.24
CA ILE A 51 -10.70 -12.75 0.04
C ILE A 51 -9.67 -13.89 -0.05
N GLU A 52 -9.61 -14.59 -1.17
CA GLU A 52 -8.71 -15.70 -1.43
C GLU A 52 -7.24 -15.25 -1.43
N SER A 53 -6.96 -14.11 -2.05
CA SER A 53 -5.62 -13.51 -2.09
C SER A 53 -5.24 -12.75 -0.82
N LYS A 54 -6.22 -12.45 0.05
CA LYS A 54 -6.07 -11.61 1.24
C LYS A 54 -4.92 -12.07 2.14
N GLY A 55 -4.95 -13.34 2.53
CA GLY A 55 -3.99 -13.91 3.47
C GLY A 55 -2.54 -13.82 2.98
N LEU A 56 -2.32 -14.02 1.68
CA LEU A 56 -0.98 -13.93 1.09
C LEU A 56 -0.46 -12.49 1.06
N HIS A 57 -1.31 -11.54 0.66
CA HIS A 57 -0.96 -10.13 0.67
C HIS A 57 -0.60 -9.64 2.08
N ASP A 58 -1.43 -9.95 3.07
CA ASP A 58 -1.20 -9.49 4.44
C ASP A 58 0.02 -10.12 5.07
N LEU A 59 0.27 -11.39 4.77
CA LEU A 59 1.48 -12.07 5.18
C LEU A 59 2.71 -11.30 4.69
N TYR A 60 2.78 -10.90 3.42
CA TYR A 60 3.94 -10.18 2.90
C TYR A 60 4.06 -8.76 3.47
N ALA A 61 2.95 -8.05 3.66
CA ALA A 61 2.97 -6.73 4.29
C ALA A 61 3.45 -6.81 5.75
N ASP A 62 2.89 -7.75 6.53
CA ASP A 62 3.26 -7.95 7.94
C ASP A 62 4.70 -8.47 8.06
N TRP A 63 5.12 -9.40 7.20
CA TRP A 63 6.48 -9.94 7.22
C TRP A 63 7.52 -8.87 6.87
N THR A 64 7.24 -8.02 5.89
CA THR A 64 8.11 -6.88 5.56
C THR A 64 8.23 -5.92 6.74
N SER A 65 7.11 -5.60 7.39
CA SER A 65 7.12 -4.73 8.57
C SER A 65 7.89 -5.34 9.75
N ASP A 66 7.71 -6.63 10.02
CA ASP A 66 8.43 -7.32 11.08
C ASP A 66 9.94 -7.39 10.79
N MET A 67 10.36 -7.61 9.54
CA MET A 67 11.77 -7.56 9.15
C MET A 67 12.39 -6.19 9.43
N LEU A 68 11.70 -5.10 9.06
CA LEU A 68 12.16 -3.74 9.36
C LEU A 68 12.26 -3.50 10.88
N ASP A 69 11.28 -3.99 11.66
CA ASP A 69 11.32 -3.96 13.12
C ASP A 69 12.53 -4.71 13.70
N LYS A 70 12.81 -5.93 13.23
CA LYS A 70 13.96 -6.71 13.71
C LYS A 70 15.28 -6.05 13.36
N VAL A 71 15.40 -5.48 12.16
CA VAL A 71 16.61 -4.76 11.74
C VAL A 71 16.82 -3.53 12.61
N ALA A 72 15.78 -2.72 12.83
CA ALA A 72 15.88 -1.53 13.67
C ALA A 72 16.26 -1.87 15.12
N LYS A 73 15.62 -2.90 15.71
CA LYS A 73 15.91 -3.32 17.10
C LYS A 73 17.31 -3.92 17.27
N ARG A 74 17.81 -4.64 16.26
CA ARG A 74 19.11 -5.33 16.34
C ARG A 74 20.29 -4.45 15.94
N TYR A 75 20.10 -3.57 14.95
CA TYR A 75 21.18 -2.84 14.29
C TYR A 75 20.98 -1.31 14.29
N GLY A 76 19.88 -0.81 14.85
CA GLY A 76 19.56 0.62 14.89
C GLY A 76 18.70 1.08 13.72
N GLU A 77 18.07 2.24 13.89
CA GLU A 77 17.13 2.80 12.92
C GLU A 77 17.82 3.21 11.61
N GLU A 78 19.08 3.66 11.69
CA GLU A 78 19.90 3.98 10.53
C GLU A 78 20.17 2.74 9.66
N ALA A 79 20.41 1.57 10.26
CA ALA A 79 20.59 0.33 9.50
C ALA A 79 19.29 -0.09 8.78
N MET A 80 18.15 0.08 9.44
CA MET A 80 16.83 -0.14 8.82
C MET A 80 16.59 0.83 7.68
N TYR A 81 16.92 2.12 7.85
CA TYR A 81 16.85 3.13 6.80
C TYR A 81 17.74 2.76 5.59
N GLN A 82 18.98 2.34 5.80
CA GLN A 82 19.87 1.93 4.70
C GLN A 82 19.31 0.72 3.95
N LEU A 83 18.85 -0.30 4.66
CA LEU A 83 18.18 -1.46 4.03
C LEU A 83 16.96 -1.03 3.20
N LEU A 84 16.12 -0.15 3.77
CA LEU A 84 14.92 0.36 3.12
C LEU A 84 15.26 1.14 1.84
N ARG A 85 16.34 1.94 1.87
CA ARG A 85 16.84 2.69 0.73
C ARG A 85 17.41 1.78 -0.36
N ASP A 86 18.25 0.81 0.02
CA ASP A 86 18.93 -0.08 -0.93
C ASP A 86 17.94 -0.99 -1.67
N THR A 87 16.96 -1.52 -0.94
CA THR A 87 15.90 -2.37 -1.52
C THR A 87 14.98 -1.58 -2.45
N GLN A 88 14.62 -0.35 -2.10
CA GLN A 88 13.77 0.48 -2.96
C GLN A 88 14.52 1.06 -4.16
N SER A 89 15.75 1.54 -3.98
CA SER A 89 16.53 2.21 -5.02
C SER A 89 16.92 1.32 -6.19
N THR A 90 16.85 0.00 -6.05
CA THR A 90 17.30 -0.97 -7.06
C THR A 90 16.13 -1.58 -7.82
N TRP A 91 15.59 -2.70 -7.33
CA TRP A 91 14.63 -3.53 -8.05
C TRP A 91 13.21 -2.94 -8.02
N MET A 92 12.85 -2.22 -6.95
CA MET A 92 11.49 -1.69 -6.78
C MET A 92 11.26 -0.39 -7.56
N MET A 93 12.14 0.62 -7.38
CA MET A 93 11.86 1.97 -7.88
C MET A 93 12.65 2.36 -9.13
N ARG A 94 13.88 1.87 -9.38
CA ARG A 94 14.67 2.38 -10.51
C ARG A 94 14.03 2.14 -11.87
N ARG A 95 13.56 0.90 -12.09
CA ARG A 95 12.83 0.53 -13.32
C ARG A 95 11.49 1.25 -13.39
N THR A 96 10.75 1.23 -12.29
CA THR A 96 9.40 1.79 -12.20
C THR A 96 9.40 3.29 -12.42
N TRP A 97 10.31 4.03 -11.77
CA TRP A 97 10.49 5.48 -11.92
C TRP A 97 10.77 5.89 -13.36
N SER A 98 11.63 5.17 -14.07
CA SER A 98 11.94 5.44 -15.49
C SER A 98 10.70 5.34 -16.39
N GLY A 99 9.75 4.46 -16.05
CA GLY A 99 8.45 4.39 -16.69
C GLY A 99 7.51 5.51 -16.24
N LEU A 100 7.33 5.67 -14.93
CA LEU A 100 6.41 6.64 -14.34
C LEU A 100 6.73 8.08 -14.74
N ARG A 101 8.01 8.46 -14.87
CA ARG A 101 8.39 9.82 -15.27
C ARG A 101 7.91 10.20 -16.67
N LYS A 102 7.66 9.22 -17.54
CA LYS A 102 7.18 9.42 -18.92
C LYS A 102 5.66 9.52 -19.00
N MET A 103 4.97 9.17 -17.92
CA MET A 103 3.52 9.21 -17.82
C MET A 103 3.06 10.61 -17.41
N THR A 104 1.91 11.01 -17.93
CA THR A 104 1.09 12.11 -17.44
C THR A 104 0.64 11.83 -16.00
N PRO A 105 0.23 12.87 -15.25
CA PRO A 105 -0.35 12.69 -13.91
C PRO A 105 -1.50 11.69 -13.88
N MET A 106 -2.39 11.70 -14.89
CA MET A 106 -3.55 10.81 -14.92
C MET A 106 -3.18 9.35 -15.21
N GLU A 107 -2.21 9.09 -16.07
CA GLU A 107 -1.71 7.73 -16.31
C GLU A 107 -1.07 7.14 -15.05
N ARG A 108 -0.35 7.96 -14.27
CA ARG A 108 0.17 7.55 -12.95
C ARG A 108 -0.97 7.25 -11.98
N ILE A 109 -2.04 8.04 -11.99
CA ILE A 109 -3.24 7.79 -11.17
C ILE A 109 -3.86 6.43 -11.53
N TRP A 110 -4.09 6.13 -12.81
CA TRP A 110 -4.69 4.85 -13.22
C TRP A 110 -3.88 3.64 -12.74
N LEU A 111 -2.56 3.70 -12.95
CA LEU A 111 -1.66 2.62 -12.53
C LEU A 111 -1.62 2.49 -11.00
N ASN A 112 -1.50 3.60 -10.27
CA ASN A 112 -1.48 3.54 -8.81
C ASN A 112 -2.84 3.13 -8.23
N ALA A 113 -3.95 3.54 -8.83
CA ALA A 113 -5.27 3.08 -8.43
C ALA A 113 -5.40 1.56 -8.58
N GLU A 114 -4.85 0.96 -9.64
CA GLU A 114 -4.75 -0.50 -9.77
C GLU A 114 -3.95 -1.12 -8.64
N VAL A 115 -2.76 -0.57 -8.36
CA VAL A 115 -1.90 -1.03 -7.26
C VAL A 115 -2.63 -0.95 -5.92
N PHE A 116 -3.27 0.17 -5.60
CA PHE A 116 -3.96 0.35 -4.32
C PHE A 116 -5.26 -0.45 -4.20
N ARG A 117 -5.95 -0.75 -5.31
CA ARG A 117 -7.03 -1.75 -5.31
C ARG A 117 -6.48 -3.12 -4.92
N ALA A 118 -5.38 -3.55 -5.54
CA ALA A 118 -4.70 -4.81 -5.21
C ALA A 118 -4.07 -4.78 -3.80
N HIS A 119 -3.69 -3.60 -3.32
CA HIS A 119 -3.20 -3.37 -1.96
C HIS A 119 -4.32 -3.35 -0.92
N ARG A 120 -5.58 -3.54 -1.37
CA ARG A 120 -6.77 -3.72 -0.54
C ARG A 120 -7.02 -2.59 0.44
N CYS A 121 -6.90 -1.36 -0.04
CA CYS A 121 -7.32 -0.19 0.72
C CYS A 121 -8.80 -0.24 1.06
N GLY A 122 -9.19 0.63 1.99
CA GLY A 122 -10.58 0.82 2.37
C GLY A 122 -10.99 -0.03 3.58
N PRO A 123 -12.12 0.31 4.21
CA PRO A 123 -12.55 -0.31 5.45
C PRO A 123 -12.99 -1.77 5.27
N ARG A 124 -13.50 -2.14 4.09
CA ARG A 124 -13.80 -3.55 3.76
C ARG A 124 -12.57 -4.32 3.29
N GLN A 125 -11.46 -3.62 3.04
CA GLN A 125 -10.25 -4.16 2.42
C GLN A 125 -10.53 -4.84 1.09
N MET A 126 -11.41 -4.23 0.29
CA MET A 126 -11.79 -4.70 -1.05
C MET A 126 -11.18 -3.83 -2.14
N GLY A 127 -10.30 -2.89 -1.78
CA GLY A 127 -9.62 -2.00 -2.71
C GLY A 127 -10.37 -0.69 -2.93
N GLU A 128 -11.18 -0.24 -1.98
CA GLU A 128 -11.86 1.04 -2.10
C GLU A 128 -10.87 2.21 -1.99
N LEU A 129 -11.08 3.20 -2.84
CA LEU A 129 -10.23 4.38 -2.98
C LEU A 129 -11.12 5.60 -3.14
N ASP A 130 -10.78 6.67 -2.43
CA ASP A 130 -11.44 7.96 -2.57
C ASP A 130 -10.54 8.91 -3.34
N PHE A 131 -11.14 9.64 -4.29
CA PHE A 131 -10.45 10.62 -5.11
C PHE A 131 -11.06 12.00 -4.92
N THR A 132 -10.21 13.00 -4.79
CA THR A 132 -10.59 14.40 -4.97
C THR A 132 -9.66 15.05 -5.99
N GLU A 133 -10.16 16.03 -6.72
CA GLU A 133 -9.40 16.74 -7.74
C GLU A 133 -9.71 18.23 -7.67
N ASP A 134 -8.67 19.04 -7.84
CA ASP A 134 -8.76 20.46 -8.15
C ASP A 134 -7.86 20.81 -9.34
N ASP A 135 -7.73 22.09 -9.65
CA ASP A 135 -6.94 22.58 -10.80
C ASP A 135 -5.45 22.20 -10.71
N ASP A 136 -4.91 22.00 -9.51
CA ASP A 136 -3.48 21.77 -9.27
C ASP A 136 -3.13 20.29 -9.11
N LYS A 137 -4.03 19.48 -8.53
CA LYS A 137 -3.69 18.13 -8.08
C LYS A 137 -4.88 17.18 -8.04
N ILE A 138 -4.54 15.89 -8.01
CA ILE A 138 -5.46 14.78 -7.71
C ILE A 138 -4.97 14.14 -6.41
N VAL A 139 -5.88 13.92 -5.47
CA VAL A 139 -5.61 13.27 -4.18
C VAL A 139 -6.23 11.88 -4.21
N LEU A 140 -5.41 10.86 -4.04
CA LEU A 140 -5.80 9.48 -3.80
C LEU A 140 -5.75 9.20 -2.31
N SER A 141 -6.90 9.24 -1.64
CA SER A 141 -7.03 8.94 -0.22
C SER A 141 -7.23 7.43 0.01
N CYS A 142 -6.50 6.89 0.98
CA CYS A 142 -6.57 5.49 1.39
C CYS A 142 -7.02 5.41 2.86
N ASP A 143 -8.24 4.92 3.09
CA ASP A 143 -8.84 4.89 4.44
C ASP A 143 -9.25 3.47 4.92
N PRO A 144 -8.34 2.71 5.55
CA PRO A 144 -6.89 2.91 5.60
C PRO A 144 -6.21 2.46 4.29
N CYS A 145 -4.91 2.77 4.13
CA CYS A 145 -4.09 1.99 3.20
C CYS A 145 -3.95 0.55 3.71
N GLY A 146 -4.05 -0.45 2.82
CA GLY A 146 -4.14 -1.86 3.23
C GLY A 146 -2.85 -2.49 3.77
N SER A 147 -1.80 -1.69 3.94
CA SER A 147 -0.53 -2.08 4.54
C SER A 147 -0.22 -1.30 5.82
N GLY A 148 0.43 -0.14 5.73
CA GLY A 148 0.81 0.67 6.90
C GLY A 148 -0.41 1.09 7.75
N GLY A 149 -1.46 1.61 7.12
CA GLY A 149 -2.71 2.01 7.78
C GLY A 149 -3.40 0.82 8.45
N ARG A 150 -3.52 -0.32 7.74
CA ARG A 150 -4.04 -1.57 8.31
C ARG A 150 -3.24 -2.03 9.53
N THR A 151 -1.91 -2.05 9.47
CA THR A 151 -1.09 -2.48 10.62
C THR A 151 -1.20 -1.54 11.81
N ARG A 152 -1.37 -0.23 11.56
CA ARG A 152 -1.57 0.78 12.61
C ARG A 152 -2.92 0.64 13.32
N ARG A 153 -4.01 0.49 12.56
CA ARG A 153 -5.38 0.38 13.11
C ARG A 153 -5.70 -1.02 13.63
N GLY A 154 -5.06 -2.05 13.08
CA GLY A 154 -5.53 -3.42 13.17
C GLY A 154 -6.41 -3.78 11.98
N ASP A 155 -6.85 -5.03 11.96
CA ASP A 155 -7.66 -5.59 10.88
C ASP A 155 -9.07 -5.93 11.39
N PRO A 156 -10.08 -5.08 11.17
CA PRO A 156 -11.44 -5.34 11.61
C PRO A 156 -12.12 -6.47 10.80
N VAL A 157 -11.67 -6.75 9.57
CA VAL A 157 -12.22 -7.82 8.73
C VAL A 157 -11.84 -9.18 9.30
N ASP A 158 -10.57 -9.33 9.70
CA ASP A 158 -10.05 -10.58 10.29
C ASP A 158 -10.09 -10.58 11.83
N GLY A 159 -10.49 -9.47 12.46
CA GLY A 159 -10.56 -9.32 13.90
C GLY A 159 -9.21 -9.35 14.61
N THR A 160 -8.15 -8.80 14.01
CA THR A 160 -6.80 -8.78 14.59
C THR A 160 -6.40 -7.38 15.08
N PRO A 161 -5.64 -7.26 16.18
CA PRO A 161 -5.33 -5.96 16.77
C PRO A 161 -4.24 -5.22 15.96
N SER A 162 -4.02 -3.95 16.31
CA SER A 162 -2.86 -3.20 15.84
C SER A 162 -1.56 -3.97 16.06
N ARG A 163 -0.64 -3.86 15.10
CA ARG A 163 0.70 -4.47 15.19
C ARG A 163 1.68 -3.65 16.05
N TYR A 164 1.26 -2.48 16.52
CA TYR A 164 2.05 -1.61 17.40
C TYR A 164 1.70 -1.80 18.89
N GLY A 165 0.79 -2.72 19.21
CA GLY A 165 0.53 -3.20 20.57
C GLY A 165 0.82 -4.70 20.72
N PRO A 166 0.57 -5.29 21.91
CA PRO A 166 0.73 -6.71 22.14
C PRO A 166 -0.14 -7.56 21.18
N PRO A 167 0.35 -8.72 20.73
CA PRO A 167 1.64 -9.35 21.06
C PRO A 167 2.83 -8.87 20.21
N TYR A 168 2.60 -8.01 19.21
CA TYR A 168 3.57 -7.70 18.16
C TYR A 168 4.59 -6.64 18.58
N ASN A 169 4.12 -5.50 19.10
CA ASN A 169 4.95 -4.39 19.59
C ASN A 169 6.02 -3.93 18.57
N TRP A 170 5.63 -3.73 17.32
CA TRP A 170 6.53 -3.20 16.29
C TRP A 170 6.96 -1.76 16.58
N GLY A 171 8.18 -1.44 16.17
CA GLY A 171 8.83 -0.15 16.40
C GLY A 171 8.38 0.96 15.45
N LYS A 172 8.74 2.18 15.85
CA LYS A 172 8.51 3.44 15.16
C LYS A 172 9.78 4.28 15.34
N THR A 173 9.97 5.31 14.51
CA THR A 173 11.13 6.21 14.65
C THR A 173 11.23 6.80 16.05
N SER A 174 12.39 6.67 16.69
CA SER A 174 12.63 7.17 18.05
C SER A 174 12.73 8.69 18.13
N LYS A 175 13.12 9.33 17.03
CA LYS A 175 13.24 10.78 16.85
C LYS A 175 12.88 11.19 15.43
N ALA A 176 12.86 12.50 15.18
CA ALA A 176 12.69 13.05 13.85
C ALA A 176 13.95 12.81 13.00
N TYR A 177 13.76 12.31 11.78
CA TYR A 177 14.80 12.17 10.78
C TYR A 177 14.38 12.82 9.46
N PRO A 178 15.32 13.30 8.64
CA PRO A 178 15.00 13.74 7.27
C PRO A 178 14.28 12.67 6.47
N TRP A 179 14.60 11.38 6.69
CA TRP A 179 13.95 10.25 6.01
C TRP A 179 12.63 9.79 6.66
N SER A 180 12.12 10.51 7.65
CA SER A 180 10.83 10.26 8.30
C SER A 180 9.91 11.49 8.25
N TRP A 181 9.97 12.24 7.15
CA TRP A 181 9.29 13.54 6.99
C TRP A 181 9.61 14.53 8.12
N SER A 182 10.79 14.41 8.73
CA SER A 182 11.19 15.16 9.93
C SER A 182 10.25 14.97 11.12
N GLN A 183 9.65 13.79 11.25
CA GLN A 183 8.74 13.41 12.35
C GLN A 183 9.27 12.20 13.13
N ALA A 184 9.08 12.22 14.44
CA ALA A 184 9.27 11.07 15.31
C ALA A 184 8.00 10.22 15.35
N GLY A 185 8.10 8.97 15.81
CA GLY A 185 6.95 8.08 15.96
C GLY A 185 6.38 7.58 14.63
N VAL A 186 7.09 7.71 13.52
CA VAL A 186 6.65 7.20 12.22
C VAL A 186 6.93 5.70 12.18
N PRO A 187 5.94 4.85 11.88
CA PRO A 187 6.17 3.41 11.79
C PRO A 187 7.17 3.04 10.70
N TYR A 188 8.06 2.07 10.98
CA TYR A 188 9.13 1.74 10.05
C TYR A 188 8.63 1.32 8.67
N TYR A 189 7.53 0.58 8.61
CA TYR A 189 6.91 0.23 7.33
C TYR A 189 6.44 1.47 6.56
N CYS A 190 5.86 2.48 7.22
CA CYS A 190 5.37 3.69 6.56
C CYS A 190 6.49 4.53 5.91
N LEU A 191 7.74 4.38 6.36
CA LEU A 191 8.89 5.12 5.83
C LEU A 191 9.19 4.78 4.37
N HIS A 192 8.69 3.67 3.82
CA HIS A 192 8.84 3.40 2.39
C HIS A 192 8.16 4.49 1.54
N CYS A 193 7.06 5.07 2.02
CA CYS A 193 6.41 6.20 1.35
C CYS A 193 7.31 7.45 1.33
N ALA A 194 8.02 7.74 2.43
CA ALA A 194 9.00 8.82 2.48
C ALA A 194 10.17 8.53 1.53
N MET A 195 10.64 7.28 1.50
CA MET A 195 11.74 6.86 0.63
C MET A 195 11.40 6.98 -0.85
N ASN A 196 10.16 6.69 -1.26
CA ASN A 196 9.69 6.94 -2.62
C ASN A 196 9.93 8.41 -3.01
N GLU A 197 9.52 9.35 -2.16
CA GLU A 197 9.71 10.79 -2.42
C GLU A 197 11.19 11.16 -2.49
N ILE A 198 12.01 10.69 -1.52
CA ILE A 198 13.45 10.95 -1.47
C ILE A 198 14.13 10.49 -2.77
N LEU A 199 13.91 9.25 -3.17
CA LEU A 199 14.54 8.68 -4.36
C LEU A 199 14.11 9.42 -5.63
N MET A 200 12.83 9.77 -5.75
CA MET A 200 12.34 10.53 -6.91
C MET A 200 12.94 11.95 -6.97
N ILE A 201 13.09 12.63 -5.81
CA ILE A 201 13.75 13.93 -5.73
C ILE A 201 15.23 13.80 -6.13
N GLU A 202 15.94 12.80 -5.63
CA GLU A 202 17.36 12.59 -5.95
C GLU A 202 17.60 12.28 -7.43
N TRP A 203 16.68 11.56 -8.09
CA TRP A 203 16.83 11.14 -9.48
C TRP A 203 16.28 12.13 -10.50
N GLY A 204 15.22 12.87 -10.15
CA GLY A 204 14.48 13.73 -11.07
C GLY A 204 14.28 15.16 -10.59
N GLY A 205 14.79 15.54 -9.42
CA GLY A 205 14.62 16.85 -8.81
C GLY A 205 13.27 17.07 -8.11
N TRP A 206 12.27 16.23 -8.38
CA TRP A 206 10.92 16.33 -7.81
C TRP A 206 10.23 14.98 -7.64
N PRO A 207 9.32 14.85 -6.66
CA PRO A 207 8.60 13.61 -6.41
C PRO A 207 7.38 13.48 -7.33
N LEU A 208 7.23 12.35 -8.03
CA LEU A 208 6.12 12.15 -8.99
C LEU A 208 4.73 12.07 -8.32
N TRP A 209 4.72 11.81 -7.00
CA TRP A 209 3.62 11.97 -6.06
C TRP A 209 4.22 12.21 -4.67
N VAL A 210 3.44 12.78 -3.77
CA VAL A 210 3.82 13.01 -2.36
C VAL A 210 2.84 12.35 -1.42
N THR A 211 3.31 11.94 -0.25
CA THR A 211 2.48 11.30 0.77
C THR A 211 2.01 12.33 1.78
N GLU A 212 0.70 12.47 1.96
CA GLU A 212 0.11 13.11 3.12
C GLU A 212 -0.09 12.04 4.20
N TYR A 213 0.95 11.87 5.02
CA TYR A 213 0.95 10.98 6.18
C TYR A 213 0.30 11.68 7.38
N ASP A 214 -0.61 10.99 8.05
CA ASP A 214 -1.22 11.45 9.30
C ASP A 214 -0.74 10.59 10.49
N PRO A 215 -0.17 11.19 11.56
CA PRO A 215 0.25 10.47 12.75
C PRO A 215 -0.92 9.90 13.57
N ASP A 216 -2.13 10.43 13.43
CA ASP A 216 -3.35 9.82 13.97
C ASP A 216 -3.72 8.59 13.13
N GLU A 217 -3.61 7.39 13.71
CA GLU A 217 -3.92 6.17 12.96
C GLU A 217 -5.36 6.07 12.50
N THR A 218 -6.30 6.81 13.11
CA THR A 218 -7.72 6.80 12.71
C THR A 218 -7.98 7.62 11.46
N LYS A 219 -7.03 8.47 11.04
CA LYS A 219 -7.13 9.31 9.84
C LYS A 219 -6.54 8.62 8.62
N PRO A 220 -7.06 8.91 7.41
CA PRO A 220 -6.50 8.35 6.18
C PRO A 220 -5.10 8.90 5.91
N CYS A 221 -4.33 8.12 5.15
CA CYS A 221 -3.15 8.65 4.46
C CYS A 221 -3.50 8.85 2.98
N ALA A 222 -2.86 9.78 2.31
CA ALA A 222 -3.13 10.03 0.89
C ALA A 222 -1.86 10.11 0.05
N TRP A 223 -1.96 9.74 -1.22
CA TRP A 223 -1.00 10.08 -2.25
C TRP A 223 -1.54 11.24 -3.07
N VAL A 224 -0.75 12.31 -3.18
CA VAL A 224 -1.11 13.53 -3.89
C VAL A 224 -0.28 13.62 -5.15
N PHE A 225 -0.97 13.73 -6.28
CA PHE A 225 -0.39 13.83 -7.61
C PHE A 225 -0.61 15.25 -8.12
N TYR A 226 0.44 16.08 -8.07
CA TYR A 226 0.38 17.41 -8.66
C TYR A 226 0.45 17.31 -10.18
N LYS A 227 -0.40 18.08 -10.86
CA LYS A 227 -0.44 18.17 -12.32
C LYS A 227 0.79 18.87 -12.89
N ASN A 228 1.38 19.77 -12.10
CA ASN A 228 2.60 20.49 -12.41
C ASN A 228 3.52 20.56 -11.18
N PRO A 229 4.81 20.18 -11.26
CA PRO A 229 5.73 20.27 -10.13
C PRO A 229 5.98 21.70 -9.62
N GLN A 230 5.76 22.71 -10.45
CA GLN A 230 6.00 24.11 -10.10
C GLN A 230 5.04 24.60 -9.01
N VAL A 231 3.78 24.16 -9.04
CA VAL A 231 2.76 24.52 -8.04
C VAL A 231 2.87 23.69 -6.75
N MET A 232 3.72 22.67 -6.73
CA MET A 232 3.91 21.82 -5.55
C MET A 232 4.52 22.65 -4.39
N PRO A 233 3.91 22.66 -3.20
CA PRO A 233 4.43 23.36 -2.02
C PRO A 233 5.88 22.97 -1.66
N GLU A 234 6.68 23.96 -1.26
CA GLU A 234 8.08 23.76 -0.85
C GLU A 234 8.22 22.79 0.35
N LYS A 235 7.19 22.67 1.19
CA LYS A 235 7.15 21.74 2.33
C LYS A 235 7.55 20.30 1.97
N TYR A 236 7.28 19.86 0.74
CA TYR A 236 7.54 18.49 0.30
C TYR A 236 9.04 18.20 0.08
N TRP A 237 9.85 19.22 -0.18
CA TRP A 237 11.31 19.09 -0.21
C TRP A 237 11.90 19.27 1.19
N THR A 238 11.49 20.34 1.88
CA THR A 238 12.13 20.73 3.14
C THR A 238 11.88 19.73 4.27
N ARG A 239 10.70 19.08 4.31
CA ARG A 239 10.42 18.00 5.28
C ARG A 239 11.34 16.79 5.15
N LEU A 240 11.99 16.65 3.98
CA LEU A 240 12.93 15.58 3.67
C LEU A 240 14.40 16.06 3.63
N GLY A 241 14.67 17.31 4.00
CA GLY A 241 16.01 17.89 3.99
C GLY A 241 16.49 18.37 2.61
N PHE A 242 15.61 18.49 1.62
CA PHE A 242 15.93 19.00 0.30
C PHE A 242 15.53 20.48 0.15
N LYS A 243 16.13 21.15 -0.83
CA LYS A 243 15.68 22.46 -1.32
C LYS A 243 14.82 22.26 -2.57
N LYS A 244 13.70 22.98 -2.69
CA LYS A 244 12.90 22.99 -3.92
C LYS A 244 13.72 23.59 -5.07
N PRO A 245 13.79 22.96 -6.25
CA PRO A 245 14.46 23.52 -7.42
C PRO A 245 13.78 24.81 -7.90
N ASP A 246 14.58 25.75 -8.42
CA ASP A 246 14.07 26.98 -9.05
C ASP A 246 13.46 26.69 -10.44
N LYS A 247 13.84 25.56 -11.06
CA LYS A 247 13.35 25.07 -12.35
C LYS A 247 13.22 23.55 -12.32
N PHE A 248 12.24 23.03 -13.05
CA PHE A 248 11.98 21.59 -13.21
C PHE A 248 12.25 21.21 -14.67
N GLU A 249 13.10 20.21 -14.87
CA GLU A 249 13.41 19.61 -16.17
C GLU A 249 12.58 18.35 -16.43
#